data_AF-A0A1N6W6X2-F1
#
_entry.id   AF-A0A1N6W6X2-F1
#
_cell.length_a   1.000
_cell.length_b   1.000
_cell.length_c   1.000
_cell.angle_alpha   90.00
_cell.angle_beta   90.00
_cell.angle_gamma   90.00
#
_symmetry.space_group_name_H-M   'P 1'
#
loop_
_entity.id
_entity.type
_entity.pdbx_description
1 polymer ?
#
loop_
_entity_poly.entity_id
_entity_poly.type
_entity_poly.pdbx_seq_one_letter_code
_entity_poly.pdbx_strand_id
1 'polypeptide(L)'
;MGKFRAYLGGFCVLANGVAASGGAAETGIETVWTCWYNGSASVLCRLLTAPPRIDETSAESAVPWLVPTSERIRRPLPVLVHVIGQDPAQLASRTVRIPLHNYAENMDAVEQLADAVMCGGRSDCRVQFERG
;
A
#
# COMPACT_ATOMS: atom_id res chain seq x y z
N MET A 1 -22.55 -48.04 -51.33
CA MET A 1 -23.03 -47.59 -50.00
C MET A 1 -21.87 -47.75 -49.01
N GLY A 2 -21.47 -46.69 -48.29
CA GLY A 2 -20.62 -46.84 -47.09
C GLY A 2 -19.37 -45.98 -46.94
N LYS A 3 -19.55 -44.65 -46.86
CA LYS A 3 -18.84 -43.66 -46.02
C LYS A 3 -17.29 -43.54 -46.05
N PHE A 4 -16.86 -42.38 -46.55
CA PHE A 4 -15.56 -41.72 -46.42
C PHE A 4 -15.25 -41.32 -44.97
N ARG A 5 -13.96 -41.42 -44.56
CA ARG A 5 -13.37 -40.68 -43.44
C ARG A 5 -12.01 -40.13 -43.89
N ALA A 6 -12.00 -38.87 -44.29
CA ALA A 6 -10.80 -38.09 -44.56
C ALA A 6 -10.44 -37.29 -43.31
N TYR A 7 -9.20 -37.40 -42.84
CA TYR A 7 -8.66 -36.55 -41.79
C TYR A 7 -8.08 -35.28 -42.43
N LEU A 8 -8.75 -34.15 -42.18
CA LEU A 8 -8.29 -32.80 -42.50
C LEU A 8 -7.26 -32.35 -41.46
N GLY A 9 -6.00 -32.27 -41.86
CA GLY A 9 -4.98 -31.49 -41.15
C GLY A 9 -5.16 -30.01 -41.48
N GLY A 10 -5.86 -29.29 -40.60
CA GLY A 10 -6.13 -27.86 -40.74
C GLY A 10 -4.92 -27.00 -40.41
N PHE A 11 -4.46 -26.23 -41.39
CA PHE A 11 -3.67 -25.02 -41.22
C PHE A 11 -4.46 -23.99 -40.39
N CYS A 12 -3.85 -23.41 -39.36
CA CYS A 12 -4.25 -22.11 -38.83
C CYS A 12 -3.00 -21.24 -38.63
N VAL A 13 -2.81 -20.31 -39.57
CA VAL A 13 -2.05 -19.08 -39.42
C VAL A 13 -2.95 -18.07 -38.72
N LEU A 14 -2.51 -17.48 -37.60
CA LEU A 14 -3.03 -16.22 -37.04
C LEU A 14 -1.80 -15.46 -36.49
N ALA A 15 -1.31 -14.41 -37.14
CA ALA A 15 -1.87 -13.06 -37.26
C ALA A 15 -1.88 -12.30 -35.92
N ASN A 16 -1.03 -11.27 -35.89
CA ASN A 16 -0.99 -10.08 -35.03
C ASN A 16 -2.10 -9.93 -33.98
N GLY A 17 -1.69 -9.88 -32.71
CA GLY A 17 -2.55 -9.55 -31.57
C GLY A 17 -1.78 -8.84 -30.46
N VAL A 18 -1.89 -7.51 -30.47
CA VAL A 18 -1.72 -6.52 -29.38
C VAL A 18 -1.33 -7.05 -28.00
N ALA A 19 -0.20 -6.57 -27.50
CA ALA A 19 -0.10 -6.14 -26.11
C ALA A 19 0.62 -4.78 -26.09
N ALA A 20 -0.14 -3.73 -26.40
CA ALA A 20 0.20 -2.42 -25.89
C ALA A 20 0.18 -2.57 -24.36
N SER A 21 1.35 -2.71 -23.75
CA SER A 21 1.55 -2.39 -22.35
C SER A 21 1.43 -0.88 -22.24
N GLY A 22 0.20 -0.38 -22.44
CA GLY A 22 -0.24 0.83 -21.81
C GLY A 22 -0.15 0.55 -20.32
N GLY A 23 1.02 0.85 -19.75
CA GLY A 23 1.13 1.14 -18.34
C GLY A 23 0.16 2.29 -18.12
N ALA A 24 -1.07 1.92 -17.75
CA ALA A 24 -1.94 2.81 -17.04
C ALA A 24 -1.09 3.26 -15.86
N ALA A 25 -0.57 4.49 -15.95
CA ALA A 25 -0.16 5.21 -14.78
C ALA A 25 -1.38 5.15 -13.87
N GLU A 26 -1.32 4.29 -12.87
CA GLU A 26 -2.32 4.19 -11.84
C GLU A 26 -2.31 5.56 -11.17
N THR A 27 -3.22 6.43 -11.60
CA THR A 27 -3.50 7.71 -10.96
C THR A 27 -4.26 7.44 -9.65
N GLY A 28 -3.74 6.52 -8.85
CA GLY A 28 -4.05 6.38 -7.45
C GLY A 28 -3.17 7.39 -6.73
N ILE A 29 -3.78 8.23 -5.90
CA ILE A 29 -3.06 9.14 -5.04
C ILE A 29 -2.34 8.30 -3.99
N GLU A 30 -1.13 7.85 -4.31
CA GLU A 30 -0.42 6.85 -3.54
C GLU A 30 0.41 7.48 -2.42
N THR A 31 0.19 7.04 -1.18
CA THR A 31 1.06 7.38 -0.05
C THR A 31 2.25 6.41 -0.05
N VAL A 32 3.46 6.93 -0.17
CA VAL A 32 4.68 6.11 -0.20
C VAL A 32 5.57 6.47 0.97
N TRP A 33 5.91 5.47 1.78
CA TRP A 33 6.88 5.60 2.86
C TRP A 33 8.18 4.89 2.47
N THR A 34 9.34 5.49 2.76
CA THR A 34 10.60 4.74 2.88
C THR A 34 10.81 4.37 4.34
N CYS A 35 11.21 3.13 4.60
CA CYS A 35 11.51 2.64 5.94
C CYS A 35 12.84 1.89 5.95
N TRP A 36 13.59 1.99 7.04
CA TRP A 36 14.84 1.25 7.23
C TRP A 36 15.05 0.90 8.70
N TYR A 37 15.74 -0.22 8.92
CA TYR A 37 16.17 -0.60 10.26
C TYR A 37 17.45 0.14 10.64
N ASN A 38 17.46 0.76 11.82
CA ASN A 38 18.58 1.62 12.24
C ASN A 38 19.67 0.90 13.04
N GLY A 39 19.64 -0.44 13.11
CA GLY A 39 20.60 -1.23 13.88
C GLY A 39 20.45 -1.13 15.41
N SER A 40 19.49 -0.36 15.93
CA SER A 40 19.30 -0.11 17.36
C SER A 40 17.84 -0.34 17.79
N ALA A 41 17.35 -1.55 17.50
CA ALA A 41 16.01 -2.02 17.86
C ALA A 41 14.90 -1.04 17.46
N SER A 42 15.03 -0.38 16.30
CA SER A 42 14.01 0.53 15.78
C SER A 42 13.96 0.52 14.26
N VAL A 43 12.76 0.66 13.73
CA VAL A 43 12.55 1.01 12.32
C VAL A 43 12.29 2.50 12.24
N LEU A 44 12.93 3.16 11.28
CA LEU A 44 12.72 4.56 10.96
C LEU A 44 11.99 4.63 9.63
N CYS A 45 10.97 5.47 9.56
CA CYS A 45 10.19 5.69 8.35
C CYS A 45 10.09 7.19 8.02
N ARG A 46 10.14 7.51 6.73
CA ARG A 46 9.95 8.85 6.19
C ARG A 46 9.00 8.81 5.02
N LEU A 47 8.21 9.87 4.88
CA LEU A 47 7.30 10.01 3.76
C LEU A 47 8.09 10.39 2.51
N LEU A 48 7.96 9.60 1.45
CA LEU A 48 8.50 9.90 0.12
C LEU A 48 7.47 10.62 -0.74
N THR A 49 6.23 10.16 -0.69
CA THR A 49 5.14 10.70 -1.49
C THR A 49 3.90 10.80 -0.64
N ALA A 50 3.31 11.98 -0.62
CA ALA A 50 2.05 12.23 0.04
C ALA A 50 0.97 12.45 -1.03
N PRO A 51 -0.29 12.12 -0.73
CA PRO A 51 -1.42 12.72 -1.41
C PRO A 51 -1.28 14.24 -1.50
N PRO A 52 -1.63 14.89 -2.62
CA PRO A 52 -1.80 16.33 -2.61
C PRO A 52 -2.86 16.63 -1.54
N ARG A 53 -2.57 17.60 -0.66
CA ARG A 53 -3.56 18.08 0.29
C ARG A 53 -4.75 18.56 -0.50
N ILE A 54 -5.90 17.92 -0.34
CA ILE A 54 -7.15 18.45 -0.84
C ILE A 54 -7.43 19.63 0.09
N ASP A 55 -7.08 20.84 -0.35
CA ASP A 55 -7.50 22.06 0.34
C ASP A 55 -9.03 22.07 0.32
N GLU A 56 -9.62 21.71 1.45
CA GLU A 56 -11.05 21.51 1.60
C GLU A 56 -11.75 22.87 1.74
N THR A 57 -11.88 23.59 0.63
CA THR A 57 -13.07 24.42 0.38
C THR A 57 -14.15 23.54 -0.25
N SER A 58 -14.59 22.52 0.47
CA SER A 58 -15.84 21.84 0.15
C SER A 58 -16.53 21.44 1.44
N ALA A 59 -17.53 22.24 1.80
CA ALA A 59 -18.43 21.95 2.89
C ALA A 59 -19.11 20.59 2.67
N GLU A 60 -19.25 19.86 3.78
CA GLU A 60 -20.37 18.96 4.03
C GLU A 60 -20.42 17.65 3.22
N SER A 61 -19.67 16.66 3.68
CA SER A 61 -20.21 15.29 3.71
C SER A 61 -19.60 14.50 4.86
N ALA A 62 -20.12 14.75 6.07
CA ALA A 62 -19.97 13.86 7.20
C ALA A 62 -20.74 12.55 6.90
N VAL A 63 -20.13 11.64 6.14
CA VAL A 63 -20.56 10.24 6.12
C VAL A 63 -20.11 9.63 7.46
N PRO A 64 -21.02 9.15 8.32
CA PRO A 64 -20.63 8.47 9.55
C PRO A 64 -20.02 7.12 9.14
N TRP A 65 -18.69 7.04 9.15
CA TRP A 65 -18.00 5.78 8.87
C TRP A 65 -18.44 4.74 9.91
N LEU A 66 -19.00 3.64 9.40
CA LEU A 66 -19.30 2.43 10.15
C LEU A 66 -17.99 1.89 10.75
N VAL A 67 -17.68 2.36 11.96
CA VAL A 67 -16.74 1.69 12.85
C VAL A 67 -17.32 0.30 13.08
N PRO A 68 -16.61 -0.81 12.77
CA PRO A 68 -17.04 -2.12 13.22
C PRO A 68 -17.15 -2.04 14.73
N THR A 69 -18.37 -2.16 15.26
CA THR A 69 -18.69 -2.08 16.68
C THR A 69 -18.13 -3.30 17.41
N SER A 70 -16.81 -3.44 17.45
CA SER A 70 -16.13 -4.18 18.51
C SER A 70 -16.11 -3.25 19.71
N GLU A 71 -17.03 -3.49 20.63
CA GLU A 71 -17.23 -2.78 21.90
C GLU A 71 -16.04 -2.94 22.88
N ARG A 72 -14.85 -3.24 22.37
CA ARG A 72 -13.63 -3.46 23.16
C ARG A 72 -12.65 -2.34 22.91
N ILE A 73 -12.53 -1.48 23.93
CA ILE A 73 -11.46 -0.50 24.15
C ILE A 73 -11.60 0.78 23.30
N ARG A 74 -12.51 1.69 23.70
CA ARG A 74 -12.54 3.09 23.24
C ARG A 74 -11.44 3.93 23.89
N ARG A 75 -10.19 3.50 23.82
CA ARG A 75 -9.07 4.40 24.12
C ARG A 75 -8.75 5.12 22.82
N PRO A 76 -8.83 6.46 22.75
CA PRO A 76 -8.54 7.17 21.51
C PRO A 76 -7.14 6.79 21.04
N LEU A 77 -7.02 6.50 19.75
CA LEU A 77 -5.72 6.24 19.15
C LEU A 77 -4.80 7.45 19.38
N PRO A 78 -3.50 7.23 19.66
CA PRO A 78 -2.55 8.33 19.75
C PRO A 78 -2.60 9.20 18.50
N VAL A 79 -2.49 10.52 18.66
CA VAL A 79 -2.59 11.51 17.57
C VAL A 79 -1.69 11.16 16.39
N LEU A 80 -0.48 10.65 16.66
CA LEU A 80 0.45 10.25 15.60
C LEU A 80 -0.11 9.15 14.68
N VAL A 81 -0.81 8.15 15.24
CA VAL A 81 -1.42 7.08 14.44
C VAL A 81 -2.53 7.63 13.56
N HIS A 82 -3.30 8.59 14.08
CA HIS A 82 -4.34 9.27 13.30
C HIS A 82 -3.74 10.08 12.14
N VAL A 83 -2.66 10.83 12.39
CA VAL A 83 -1.95 11.59 11.35
C VAL A 83 -1.36 10.68 10.28
N ILE A 84 -0.71 9.57 10.66
CA ILE A 84 -0.17 8.58 9.70
C ILE A 84 -1.28 8.07 8.76
N GLY A 85 -2.46 7.79 9.30
CA GLY A 85 -3.57 7.22 8.52
C GLY A 85 -4.39 8.22 7.71
N GLN A 86 -4.57 9.45 8.20
CA GLN A 86 -5.53 10.41 7.61
C GLN A 86 -4.87 11.58 6.89
N ASP A 87 -3.74 12.08 7.37
CA ASP A 87 -3.03 13.22 6.77
C ASP A 87 -1.51 13.01 6.87
N PRO A 88 -0.97 12.03 6.13
CA PRO A 88 0.45 11.73 6.15
C PRO A 88 1.30 12.93 5.68
N ALA A 89 0.74 13.85 4.90
CA ALA A 89 1.44 15.05 4.41
C ALA A 89 1.93 15.96 5.55
N GLN A 90 1.35 15.89 6.75
CA GLN A 90 1.91 16.59 7.93
C GLN A 90 3.26 16.05 8.40
N LEU A 91 3.65 14.85 7.95
CA LEU A 91 4.87 14.15 8.33
C LEU A 91 5.97 14.24 7.26
N ALA A 92 5.78 15.02 6.19
CA ALA A 92 6.73 15.12 5.06
C ALA A 92 8.18 15.44 5.46
N SER A 93 8.40 16.17 6.56
CA SER A 93 9.73 16.53 7.08
C SER A 93 10.12 15.77 8.34
N ARG A 94 9.35 14.76 8.74
CA ARG A 94 9.53 14.05 10.02
C ARG A 94 9.96 12.60 9.79
N THR A 95 10.71 12.08 10.76
CA THR A 95 11.03 10.65 10.82
C THR A 95 10.15 10.02 11.89
N VAL A 96 9.33 9.05 11.49
CA VAL A 96 8.55 8.22 12.41
C VAL A 96 9.45 7.09 12.89
N ARG A 97 9.45 6.84 14.21
CA ARG A 97 10.22 5.75 14.82
C ARG A 97 9.27 4.69 15.35
N ILE A 98 9.44 3.47 14.86
CA ILE A 98 8.74 2.27 15.34
C ILE A 98 9.71 1.53 16.25
N PRO A 99 9.52 1.54 17.58
CA PRO A 99 10.39 0.81 18.49
C PRO A 99 10.16 -0.69 18.34
N LEU A 100 11.25 -1.45 18.32
CA LEU A 100 11.24 -2.90 18.45
C LEU A 100 11.58 -3.25 19.90
N HIS A 101 11.06 -4.39 20.38
CA HIS A 101 11.43 -4.87 21.71
C HIS A 101 12.87 -5.39 21.78
N ASN A 102 13.39 -5.92 20.67
CA ASN A 102 14.73 -6.50 20.56
C ASN A 102 15.38 -6.13 19.22
N TYR A 103 16.64 -6.50 19.04
CA TYR A 103 17.29 -6.48 17.73
C TYR A 103 16.56 -7.37 16.74
N ALA A 104 16.48 -6.92 15.49
CA ALA A 104 15.85 -7.66 14.42
C ALA A 104 16.74 -8.80 13.94
N GLU A 105 16.30 -10.05 14.12
CA GLU A 105 16.92 -11.23 13.49
C GLU A 105 16.26 -11.56 12.14
N ASN A 106 14.98 -11.23 11.98
CA ASN A 106 14.21 -11.47 10.77
C ASN A 106 13.76 -10.12 10.17
N MET A 107 14.44 -9.72 9.09
CA MET A 107 14.14 -8.47 8.39
C MET A 107 12.83 -8.49 7.61
N ASP A 108 12.35 -9.65 7.17
CA ASP A 108 11.05 -9.76 6.50
C ASP A 108 9.90 -9.45 7.47
N ALA A 109 10.02 -9.92 8.72
CA ALA A 109 9.05 -9.60 9.78
C ALA A 109 9.07 -8.11 10.16
N VAL A 110 10.24 -7.47 10.09
CA VAL A 110 10.41 -6.04 10.38
C VAL A 110 9.81 -5.18 9.27
N GLU A 111 9.97 -5.59 8.02
CA GLU A 111 9.33 -4.97 6.87
C GLU A 111 7.80 -5.09 6.96
N GLN A 112 7.27 -6.28 7.26
CA GLN A 112 5.84 -6.49 7.48
C GLN A 112 5.28 -5.64 8.63
N LEU A 113 6.06 -5.47 9.71
CA LEU A 113 5.69 -4.59 10.81
C LEU A 113 5.62 -3.13 10.35
N ALA A 114 6.62 -2.67 9.58
CA ALA A 114 6.64 -1.31 9.06
C ALA A 114 5.44 -1.03 8.16
N ASP A 115 5.11 -1.98 7.26
CA ASP A 115 3.93 -1.91 6.40
C ASP A 115 2.63 -1.85 7.21
N ALA A 116 2.46 -2.77 8.16
CA ALA A 116 1.28 -2.80 9.02
C ALA A 116 1.10 -1.52 9.87
N VAL A 117 2.19 -0.90 10.32
CA VAL A 117 2.12 0.33 11.13
C VAL A 117 1.88 1.57 10.27
N MET A 118 2.52 1.67 9.11
CA MET A 118 2.49 2.88 8.29
C MET A 118 1.30 2.91 7.32
N CYS A 119 0.92 1.75 6.78
CA CYS A 119 -0.17 1.63 5.82
C CYS A 119 -1.40 0.91 6.39
N GLY A 120 -1.20 0.00 7.33
CA GLY A 120 -2.30 -0.80 7.87
C GLY A 120 -3.01 -1.60 6.77
N GLY A 121 -4.31 -1.40 6.59
CA GLY A 121 -5.10 -2.07 5.55
C GLY A 121 -5.37 -1.22 4.30
N ARG A 122 -4.68 -0.09 4.12
CA ARG A 122 -4.92 0.84 3.01
C ARG A 122 -4.36 0.32 1.70
N SER A 123 -5.18 0.29 0.64
CA SER A 123 -4.75 -0.10 -0.71
C SER A 123 -4.02 1.01 -1.47
N ASP A 124 -4.15 2.26 -1.02
CA ASP A 124 -3.52 3.46 -1.58
C ASP A 124 -2.22 3.85 -0.84
N CYS A 125 -1.62 2.91 -0.12
CA CYS A 125 -0.40 3.11 0.66
C CYS A 125 0.57 1.96 0.44
N ARG A 126 1.86 2.27 0.32
CA ARG A 126 2.93 1.26 0.31
C ARG A 126 4.14 1.69 1.13
N VAL A 127 4.86 0.71 1.64
CA VAL A 127 6.19 0.87 2.23
C VAL A 127 7.27 0.38 1.26
N GLN A 128 8.29 1.19 1.04
CA GLN A 128 9.56 0.82 0.43
C GLN A 128 10.57 0.59 1.55
N PHE A 129 10.94 -0.68 1.76
CA PHE A 129 11.85 -1.02 2.85
C PHE A 129 13.30 -1.14 2.35
N GLU A 130 14.17 -0.27 2.85
CA GLU A 130 15.60 -0.28 2.55
C GLU A 130 16.31 -1.27 3.46
N ARG A 131 16.76 -2.37 2.86
CA ARG A 131 17.65 -3.34 3.48
C ARG A 131 19.08 -2.87 3.21
N GLY A 132 19.78 -2.43 4.25
CA GLY A 132 21.19 -2.04 4.19
C GLY A 132 22.11 -3.20 3.86
#